data_AF-A0A355H4C1-F1
#
_entry.id   AF-A0A355H4C1-F1
#
_cell.length_a   1.000
_cell.length_b   1.000
_cell.length_c   1.000
_cell.angle_alpha   90.00
_cell.angle_beta   90.00
_cell.angle_gamma   90.00
#
_symmetry.space_group_name_H-M   'P 1'
#
loop_
_entity.id
_entity.type
_entity.pdbx_description
1 polymer ?
#
loop_
_entity_poly.entity_id
_entity_poly.type
_entity_poly.pdbx_seq_one_letter_code
_entity_poly.pdbx_strand_id
1 'polypeptide(L)'
;YLRQIAVSVRKYKKEVRTNTALAAECGQLHGTIQQMNGAVSGFAELNLEDIPENLRPIAKLYNEKLAKLPDFLRLQLSEFHQKRQAYLDDNFRFDVRNKVLEISNHSISLSGLKIPKIATPKFNDWGEIANWLGLENFPGSFPFTSGVFPFKREGEDPTRMFAGEGIAERTNRRFHLLAQGQPSTRLSTAFDSVTLYGANPHSRPDIYGKIGNAGVSICTVDDAKRLYSGFDLLLPNTSVSMTINGPAPVVLAFFMNAAVDQQIEKHLREKGRLEDAQKTLRKHYKIQGLPVPEYRMKRPDNHSGFGLDLLG
;
A
#
# COMPACT_ATOMS: atom_id res chain seq x y z
N TYR A 1 -5.49 -19.05 -19.37
CA TYR A 1 -5.23 -18.22 -18.18
C TYR A 1 -6.50 -17.62 -17.57
N LEU A 2 -7.20 -16.64 -18.16
CA LEU A 2 -8.38 -15.99 -17.54
C LEU A 2 -9.51 -16.96 -17.12
N ARG A 3 -9.79 -17.99 -17.93
CA ARG A 3 -10.74 -19.05 -17.57
C ARG A 3 -10.33 -19.79 -16.29
N GLN A 4 -9.04 -20.08 -16.11
CA GLN A 4 -8.54 -20.76 -14.90
C GLN A 4 -8.76 -19.87 -13.67
N ILE A 5 -8.49 -18.57 -13.76
CA ILE A 5 -8.78 -17.61 -12.67
C ILE A 5 -10.26 -17.65 -12.29
N ALA A 6 -11.15 -17.53 -13.28
CA ALA A 6 -12.59 -17.54 -13.04
C ALA A 6 -13.06 -18.86 -12.40
N VAL A 7 -12.51 -19.99 -12.84
CA VAL A 7 -12.80 -21.31 -12.26
C VAL A 7 -12.27 -21.41 -10.83
N SER A 8 -11.05 -20.94 -10.56
CA SER A 8 -10.46 -20.96 -9.21
C SER A 8 -11.30 -20.14 -8.21
N VAL A 9 -11.74 -18.94 -8.58
CA VAL A 9 -12.60 -18.11 -7.72
C VAL A 9 -13.95 -18.79 -7.46
N ARG A 10 -14.57 -19.39 -8.48
CA ARG A 10 -15.84 -20.12 -8.32
C ARG A 10 -15.67 -21.36 -7.45
N LYS A 11 -14.58 -22.12 -7.64
CA LYS A 11 -14.26 -23.29 -6.83
C LYS A 11 -14.05 -22.90 -5.37
N TYR A 12 -13.30 -21.84 -5.11
CA TYR A 12 -13.11 -21.31 -3.76
C TYR A 12 -14.44 -20.93 -3.10
N LYS A 13 -15.30 -20.16 -3.78
CA LYS A 13 -16.62 -19.80 -3.23
C LYS A 13 -17.51 -21.02 -2.99
N LYS A 14 -17.42 -22.07 -3.82
CA LYS A 14 -18.13 -23.33 -3.61
C LYS A 14 -17.60 -24.06 -2.37
N GLU A 15 -16.29 -24.10 -2.19
CA GLU A 15 -15.63 -24.69 -1.02
C GLU A 15 -16.04 -23.97 0.26
N VAL A 16 -16.03 -22.64 0.28
CA VAL A 16 -16.51 -21.84 1.42
C VAL A 16 -17.94 -22.23 1.78
N ARG A 17 -18.87 -22.33 0.80
CA ARG A 17 -20.26 -22.75 1.07
C ARG A 17 -20.36 -24.16 1.66
N THR A 18 -19.57 -25.11 1.17
CA THR A 18 -19.52 -26.46 1.72
C THR A 18 -19.03 -26.45 3.17
N ASN A 19 -17.96 -25.70 3.45
CA ASN A 19 -17.39 -25.58 4.78
C ASN A 19 -18.32 -24.83 5.75
N THR A 20 -19.04 -23.81 5.27
CA THR A 20 -20.10 -23.12 6.04
C THR A 20 -21.18 -24.09 6.51
N ALA A 21 -21.69 -24.93 5.62
CA ALA A 21 -22.71 -25.92 5.98
C ALA A 21 -22.18 -26.92 7.02
N LEU A 22 -20.97 -27.45 6.81
CA LEU A 22 -20.33 -28.37 7.76
C LEU A 22 -20.08 -27.71 9.13
N ALA A 23 -19.63 -26.45 9.17
CA ALA A 23 -19.40 -25.71 10.40
C ALA A 23 -20.70 -25.45 11.17
N ALA A 24 -21.79 -25.10 10.47
CA ALA A 24 -23.11 -24.96 11.07
C ALA A 24 -23.59 -26.27 11.71
N GLU A 25 -23.47 -27.39 10.99
CA GLU A 25 -23.82 -28.72 11.50
C GLU A 25 -22.97 -29.08 12.73
N CYS A 26 -21.67 -28.80 12.72
CA CYS A 26 -20.80 -29.00 13.89
C CYS A 26 -21.28 -28.17 15.09
N GLY A 27 -21.65 -26.90 14.88
CA GLY A 27 -22.16 -26.02 15.93
C GLY A 27 -23.48 -26.52 16.53
N GLN A 28 -24.39 -27.06 15.70
CA GLN A 28 -25.66 -27.65 16.14
C GLN A 28 -25.46 -28.92 16.98
N LEU A 29 -24.56 -29.81 16.55
CA LEU A 29 -24.21 -31.02 17.30
C LEU A 29 -23.55 -30.67 18.64
N HIS A 30 -22.60 -29.74 18.62
CA HIS A 30 -21.95 -29.22 19.82
C HIS A 30 -22.97 -28.59 20.78
N GLY A 31 -23.89 -27.77 20.27
CA GLY A 31 -24.96 -27.15 21.05
C GLY A 31 -25.88 -28.18 21.72
N THR A 32 -26.22 -29.25 21.02
CA THR A 32 -27.01 -30.37 21.59
C THR A 32 -26.28 -31.02 22.76
N ILE A 33 -24.99 -31.35 22.58
CA ILE A 33 -24.17 -31.96 23.64
C ILE A 33 -24.06 -31.00 24.84
N GLN A 34 -23.82 -29.72 24.58
CA GLN A 34 -23.71 -28.70 25.62
C GLN A 34 -25.01 -28.56 26.44
N GLN A 35 -26.17 -28.57 25.79
CA GLN A 35 -27.47 -28.50 26.49
C GLN A 35 -27.74 -29.74 27.36
N MET A 36 -27.25 -30.92 26.94
CA MET A 36 -27.49 -32.16 27.65
C MET A 36 -26.44 -32.50 28.72
N ASN A 37 -25.20 -32.02 28.58
CA ASN A 37 -24.07 -32.36 29.47
C ASN A 37 -23.50 -31.17 30.24
N GLY A 38 -23.72 -29.92 29.79
CA GLY A 38 -23.26 -28.68 30.44
C GLY A 38 -21.74 -28.44 30.46
N ALA A 39 -20.92 -29.49 30.39
CA ALA A 39 -19.47 -29.46 30.61
C ALA A 39 -18.63 -29.22 29.33
N VAL A 40 -19.27 -29.08 28.17
CA VAL A 40 -18.56 -28.91 26.88
C VAL A 40 -18.53 -27.45 26.48
N SER A 41 -17.34 -26.94 26.14
CA SER A 41 -17.15 -25.55 25.73
C SER A 41 -16.06 -25.41 24.65
N GLY A 42 -16.20 -24.36 23.83
CA GLY A 42 -15.23 -24.00 22.79
C GLY A 42 -15.40 -24.79 21.49
N PHE A 43 -14.46 -24.56 20.57
CA PHE A 43 -14.37 -25.26 19.29
C PHE A 43 -13.16 -26.21 19.35
N ALA A 44 -13.40 -27.47 19.72
CA ALA A 44 -12.34 -28.47 19.85
C ALA A 44 -12.91 -29.89 19.67
N GLU A 45 -12.05 -30.84 19.33
CA GLU A 45 -12.41 -32.25 19.31
C GLU A 45 -12.82 -32.73 20.70
N LEU A 46 -13.87 -33.56 20.78
CA LEU A 46 -14.40 -34.06 22.05
C LEU A 46 -13.78 -35.40 22.40
N ASN A 47 -13.28 -35.53 23.63
CA ASN A 47 -12.89 -36.82 24.19
C ASN A 47 -14.15 -37.63 24.55
N LEU A 48 -14.34 -38.79 23.91
CA LEU A 48 -15.53 -39.62 24.10
C LEU A 48 -15.63 -40.25 25.50
N GLU A 49 -14.52 -40.33 26.22
CA GLU A 49 -14.49 -40.83 27.60
C GLU A 49 -15.18 -39.87 28.58
N ASP A 50 -15.08 -38.55 28.30
CA ASP A 50 -15.67 -37.49 29.11
C ASP A 50 -17.15 -37.22 28.77
N ILE A 51 -17.69 -37.94 27.77
CA ILE A 51 -19.06 -37.78 27.28
C ILE A 51 -19.96 -38.93 27.78
N PRO A 52 -21.11 -38.62 28.39
CA PRO A 52 -22.10 -39.62 28.79
C PRO A 52 -22.47 -40.59 27.66
N GLU A 53 -22.69 -41.86 27.97
CA GLU A 53 -22.88 -42.90 26.96
C GLU A 53 -24.00 -42.60 25.97
N ASN A 54 -25.09 -41.99 26.44
CA ASN A 54 -26.24 -41.59 25.65
C ASN A 54 -25.93 -40.46 24.64
N LEU A 55 -24.84 -39.72 24.83
CA LEU A 55 -24.40 -38.62 23.94
C LEU A 55 -23.24 -39.01 23.03
N ARG A 56 -22.56 -40.14 23.30
CA ARG A 56 -21.42 -40.61 22.49
C ARG A 56 -21.69 -40.70 20.99
N PRO A 57 -22.88 -41.15 20.50
CA PRO A 57 -23.15 -41.15 19.07
C PRO A 57 -23.12 -39.75 18.44
N ILE A 58 -23.63 -38.74 19.15
CA ILE A 58 -23.64 -37.34 18.71
C ILE A 58 -22.21 -36.78 18.72
N ALA A 59 -21.44 -37.07 19.78
CA ALA A 59 -20.03 -36.66 19.89
C ALA A 59 -19.14 -37.30 18.81
N LYS A 60 -19.38 -38.56 18.45
CA LYS A 60 -18.71 -39.23 17.32
C LYS A 60 -19.02 -38.52 16.00
N LEU A 61 -20.29 -38.26 15.70
CA LEU A 61 -20.69 -37.55 14.49
C LEU A 61 -20.12 -36.13 14.43
N TYR A 62 -20.04 -35.46 15.58
CA TYR A 62 -19.38 -34.17 15.72
C TYR A 62 -17.90 -34.25 15.32
N ASN A 63 -17.12 -35.14 15.94
CA ASN A 63 -15.69 -35.31 15.63
C ASN A 63 -15.47 -35.69 14.16
N GLU A 64 -16.31 -36.57 13.60
CA GLU A 64 -16.26 -36.97 12.18
C GLU A 64 -16.50 -35.79 11.21
N LYS A 65 -17.44 -34.90 11.53
CA LYS A 65 -17.70 -33.71 10.71
C LYS A 65 -16.62 -32.65 10.91
N LEU A 66 -16.17 -32.46 12.15
CA LEU A 66 -15.07 -31.56 12.49
C LEU A 66 -13.81 -31.92 11.69
N ALA A 67 -13.47 -33.22 11.61
CA ALA A 67 -12.32 -33.71 10.85
C ALA A 67 -12.40 -33.45 9.33
N LYS A 68 -13.60 -33.16 8.78
CA LYS A 68 -13.76 -32.79 7.36
C LYS A 68 -13.51 -31.30 7.10
N LEU A 69 -13.50 -30.46 8.13
CA LEU A 69 -13.18 -29.05 7.99
C LEU A 69 -11.66 -28.87 7.81
N PRO A 70 -11.23 -27.98 6.89
CA PRO A 70 -9.81 -27.69 6.73
C PRO A 70 -9.17 -27.18 8.04
N ASP A 71 -7.93 -27.59 8.31
CA ASP A 71 -7.19 -27.23 9.53
C ASP A 71 -7.13 -25.72 9.78
N PHE A 72 -6.88 -24.95 8.73
CA PHE A 72 -6.82 -23.48 8.83
C PHE A 72 -8.17 -22.90 9.27
N LEU A 73 -9.29 -23.45 8.81
CA LEU A 73 -10.61 -22.97 9.16
C LEU A 73 -10.97 -23.37 10.60
N ARG A 74 -10.57 -24.58 11.02
CA ARG A 74 -10.71 -25.03 12.41
C ARG A 74 -9.99 -24.09 13.38
N LEU A 75 -8.76 -23.70 13.04
CA LEU A 75 -7.98 -22.72 13.81
C LEU A 75 -8.65 -21.33 13.82
N GLN A 76 -9.11 -20.84 12.67
CA GLN A 76 -9.78 -19.54 12.62
C GLN A 76 -11.10 -19.51 13.40
N LEU A 77 -11.85 -20.62 13.42
CA LEU A 77 -13.08 -20.75 14.20
C LEU A 77 -12.79 -20.77 15.71
N SER A 78 -11.76 -21.48 16.16
CA SER A 78 -11.39 -21.50 17.58
C SER A 78 -10.85 -20.14 18.06
N GLU A 79 -10.15 -19.40 17.21
CA GLU A 79 -9.57 -18.09 17.54
C GLU A 79 -10.53 -16.91 17.31
N PHE A 80 -11.68 -17.12 16.65
CA PHE A 80 -12.56 -16.04 16.19
C PHE A 80 -12.95 -15.06 17.30
N HIS A 81 -13.41 -15.58 18.44
CA HIS A 81 -13.86 -14.73 19.55
C HIS A 81 -12.71 -13.96 20.21
N GLN A 82 -11.53 -14.57 20.33
CA GLN A 82 -10.33 -13.91 20.84
C GLN A 82 -9.87 -12.80 19.89
N LYS A 83 -9.82 -13.09 18.59
CA LYS A 83 -9.45 -12.11 17.55
C LYS A 83 -10.45 -10.96 17.50
N ARG A 84 -11.75 -11.26 17.59
CA ARG A 84 -12.82 -10.27 17.70
C ARG A 84 -12.62 -9.39 18.93
N GLN A 85 -12.27 -9.96 20.08
CA GLN A 85 -12.04 -9.20 21.31
C GLN A 85 -10.88 -8.20 21.14
N ALA A 86 -9.79 -8.59 20.47
CA ALA A 86 -8.67 -7.69 20.20
C ALA A 86 -9.08 -6.41 19.41
N TYR A 87 -10.11 -6.50 18.56
CA TYR A 87 -10.66 -5.33 17.84
C TYR A 87 -11.67 -4.52 18.67
N LEU A 88 -12.20 -5.08 19.76
CA LEU A 88 -13.11 -4.39 20.68
C LEU A 88 -12.38 -3.72 21.84
N ASP A 89 -11.17 -4.18 22.17
CA ASP A 89 -10.31 -3.57 23.16
C ASP A 89 -9.98 -2.12 22.76
N ASP A 90 -9.46 -1.30 23.69
CA ASP A 90 -9.15 0.10 23.40
C ASP A 90 -8.03 0.24 22.35
N ASN A 91 -7.04 -0.67 22.38
CA ASN A 91 -5.90 -0.68 21.47
C ASN A 91 -5.69 -2.06 20.84
N PHE A 92 -5.22 -2.09 19.60
CA PHE A 92 -4.82 -3.29 18.88
C PHE A 92 -3.31 -3.32 18.68
N ARG A 93 -2.70 -4.47 19.00
CA ARG A 93 -1.25 -4.69 18.88
C ARG A 93 -0.96 -5.68 17.76
N PHE A 94 0.02 -5.37 16.93
CA PHE A 94 0.50 -6.25 15.86
C PHE A 94 1.97 -6.04 15.55
N ASP A 95 2.63 -7.08 15.08
CA ASP A 95 4.05 -7.01 14.69
C ASP A 95 4.19 -6.58 13.22
N VAL A 96 5.08 -5.63 12.98
CA VAL A 96 5.57 -5.29 11.65
C VAL A 96 7.10 -5.31 11.65
N ARG A 97 7.70 -6.36 11.07
CA ARG A 97 9.16 -6.52 10.94
C ARG A 97 9.88 -6.47 12.29
N ASN A 98 9.42 -7.25 13.27
CA ASN A 98 9.93 -7.32 14.64
C ASN A 98 9.72 -6.01 15.44
N LYS A 99 8.71 -5.21 15.06
CA LYS A 99 8.30 -4.02 15.79
C LYS A 99 6.84 -4.17 16.17
N VAL A 100 6.56 -4.19 17.46
CA VAL A 100 5.19 -4.15 17.97
C VAL A 100 4.66 -2.73 17.77
N LEU A 101 3.62 -2.61 16.95
CA LEU A 101 2.85 -1.40 16.78
C LEU A 101 1.57 -1.50 17.60
N GLU A 102 1.18 -0.39 18.20
CA GLU A 102 -0.05 -0.25 18.96
C GLU A 102 -0.87 0.89 18.35
N ILE A 103 -2.15 0.61 18.05
CA ILE A 103 -3.06 1.57 17.42
C ILE A 103 -4.37 1.59 18.22
N SER A 104 -4.92 2.78 18.47
CA SER A 104 -6.26 2.91 19.06
C SER A 104 -7.31 2.31 18.12
N ASN A 105 -8.17 1.44 18.65
CA ASN A 105 -9.30 0.86 17.91
C ASN A 105 -10.45 1.84 17.71
N HIS A 106 -10.44 2.99 18.40
CA HIS A 106 -11.58 3.90 18.43
C HIS A 106 -11.15 5.33 18.07
N SER A 107 -12.06 6.05 17.41
CA SER A 107 -12.07 7.52 17.39
C SER A 107 -13.17 8.02 18.33
N ILE A 108 -12.90 9.11 19.05
CA ILE A 108 -13.88 9.71 19.97
C ILE A 108 -14.57 10.86 19.24
N SER A 109 -15.90 10.81 19.15
CA SER A 109 -16.71 11.89 18.56
C SER A 109 -16.77 13.12 19.48
N LEU A 110 -17.27 14.25 18.95
CA LEU A 110 -17.56 15.44 19.76
C LEU A 110 -18.55 15.18 20.91
N SER A 111 -19.44 14.19 20.77
CA SER A 111 -20.38 13.78 21.82
C SER A 111 -19.79 12.76 22.82
N GLY A 112 -18.50 12.41 22.69
CA GLY A 112 -17.83 11.42 23.53
C GLY A 112 -18.06 9.96 23.14
N LEU A 113 -18.70 9.70 21.99
CA LEU A 113 -18.92 8.32 21.52
C LEU A 113 -17.61 7.71 21.00
N LYS A 114 -17.24 6.54 21.53
CA LYS A 114 -16.17 5.70 20.97
C LYS A 114 -16.68 5.03 19.69
N ILE A 115 -16.28 5.56 18.54
CA ILE A 115 -16.59 5.01 17.23
C ILE A 115 -15.50 4.00 16.86
N PRO A 116 -15.82 2.72 16.64
CA PRO A 116 -14.81 1.73 16.27
C PRO A 116 -14.27 2.02 14.86
N LYS A 117 -12.95 1.97 14.70
CA LYS A 117 -12.29 2.01 13.38
C LYS A 117 -12.67 0.79 12.54
N ILE A 118 -12.91 -0.36 13.18
CA ILE A 118 -13.33 -1.61 12.55
C ILE A 118 -14.51 -2.18 13.33
N ALA A 119 -15.68 -2.25 12.68
CA ALA A 119 -16.85 -2.88 13.27
C ALA A 119 -16.82 -4.39 13.01
N THR A 120 -16.78 -5.18 14.07
CA THR A 120 -16.75 -6.65 13.97
C THR A 120 -18.15 -7.26 14.03
N PRO A 121 -18.44 -8.36 13.32
CA PRO A 121 -19.71 -9.06 13.45
C PRO A 121 -19.92 -9.60 14.87
N LYS A 122 -21.19 -9.81 15.25
CA LYS A 122 -21.59 -10.39 16.55
C LYS A 122 -22.12 -11.83 16.39
N PHE A 123 -21.58 -12.57 15.42
CA PHE A 123 -22.02 -13.93 15.13
C PHE A 123 -21.63 -14.90 16.24
N ASN A 124 -22.51 -15.84 16.52
CA ASN A 124 -22.27 -16.99 17.40
C ASN A 124 -22.38 -18.32 16.64
N ASP A 125 -23.15 -18.36 15.54
CA ASP A 125 -23.25 -19.54 14.69
C ASP A 125 -21.94 -19.77 13.92
N TRP A 126 -21.43 -21.00 13.99
CA TRP A 126 -20.14 -21.36 13.38
C TRP A 126 -20.22 -21.37 11.85
N GLY A 127 -21.39 -21.57 11.26
CA GLY A 127 -21.60 -21.43 9.82
C GLY A 127 -21.46 -19.99 9.36
N GLU A 128 -22.14 -19.06 10.03
CA GLU A 128 -22.03 -17.61 9.76
C GLU A 128 -20.59 -17.12 9.93
N ILE A 129 -19.90 -17.55 11.00
CA ILE A 129 -18.50 -17.22 11.23
C ILE A 129 -17.62 -17.77 10.10
N ALA A 130 -17.78 -19.05 9.73
CA ALA A 130 -17.00 -19.68 8.66
C ALA A 130 -17.23 -19.01 7.29
N ASN A 131 -18.48 -18.65 6.99
CA ASN A 131 -18.84 -17.93 5.76
C ASN A 131 -18.15 -16.57 5.70
N TRP A 132 -18.25 -15.79 6.79
CA TRP A 132 -17.66 -14.46 6.86
C TRP A 132 -16.13 -14.50 6.81
N LEU A 133 -15.49 -15.41 7.55
CA LEU A 133 -14.03 -15.63 7.49
C LEU A 133 -13.56 -16.02 6.09
N GLY A 134 -14.34 -16.83 5.37
CA GLY A 134 -14.01 -17.29 4.01
C GLY A 134 -14.21 -16.22 2.94
N LEU A 135 -15.16 -15.29 3.08
CA LEU A 135 -15.49 -14.33 2.02
C LEU A 135 -14.97 -12.92 2.28
N GLU A 136 -14.89 -12.49 3.54
CA GLU A 136 -14.69 -11.08 3.89
C GLU A 136 -13.53 -10.89 4.88
N ASN A 137 -13.55 -11.66 5.98
CA ASN A 137 -12.57 -11.68 7.06
C ASN A 137 -12.23 -10.29 7.67
N PHE A 138 -11.44 -10.31 8.74
CA PHE A 138 -10.83 -9.13 9.32
C PHE A 138 -9.82 -8.50 8.33
N PRO A 139 -9.64 -7.17 8.35
CA PRO A 139 -8.60 -6.53 7.54
C PRO A 139 -7.22 -7.12 7.81
N GLY A 140 -6.39 -7.20 6.77
CA GLY A 140 -5.08 -7.85 6.85
C GLY A 140 -5.13 -9.39 6.94
N SER A 141 -6.30 -10.01 6.79
CA SER A 141 -6.46 -11.47 6.74
C SER A 141 -7.07 -11.89 5.41
N PHE A 142 -6.63 -13.02 4.84
CA PHE A 142 -7.18 -13.56 3.60
C PHE A 142 -8.71 -13.77 3.71
N PRO A 143 -9.53 -13.41 2.70
CA PRO A 143 -9.15 -13.00 1.35
C PRO A 143 -8.86 -11.51 1.15
N PHE A 144 -8.62 -10.76 2.23
CA PHE A 144 -8.26 -9.34 2.23
C PHE A 144 -9.33 -8.41 1.65
N THR A 145 -10.59 -8.86 1.61
CA THR A 145 -11.73 -8.10 1.06
C THR A 145 -11.89 -6.75 1.76
N SER A 146 -11.67 -6.69 3.07
CA SER A 146 -11.76 -5.49 3.89
C SER A 146 -10.45 -4.68 3.98
N GLY A 147 -9.40 -5.12 3.29
CA GLY A 147 -8.10 -4.44 3.23
C GLY A 147 -6.91 -5.38 3.42
N VAL A 148 -5.78 -5.04 2.81
CA VAL A 148 -4.52 -5.82 2.89
C VAL A 148 -3.74 -5.57 4.19
N PHE A 149 -4.10 -4.54 4.96
CA PHE A 149 -3.49 -4.23 6.26
C PHE A 149 -4.56 -4.27 7.35
N PRO A 150 -4.20 -4.61 8.60
CA PRO A 150 -5.13 -4.58 9.73
C PRO A 150 -5.74 -3.19 9.97
N PHE A 151 -4.93 -2.13 9.84
CA PHE A 151 -5.36 -0.74 9.96
C PHE A 151 -4.76 0.11 8.83
N LYS A 152 -5.41 1.24 8.54
CA LYS A 152 -4.82 2.30 7.71
C LYS A 152 -3.60 2.89 8.42
N ARG A 153 -2.64 3.40 7.64
CA ARG A 153 -1.49 4.12 8.20
C ARG A 153 -1.97 5.39 8.90
N GLU A 154 -1.44 5.64 10.09
CA GLU A 154 -1.55 6.94 10.75
C GLU A 154 -0.40 7.83 10.28
N GLY A 155 -0.68 9.12 10.03
CA GLY A 155 0.33 10.09 9.62
C GLY A 155 0.78 10.04 8.15
N GLU A 156 0.26 9.11 7.33
CA GLU A 156 0.47 9.11 5.88
C GLU A 156 -0.88 8.98 5.17
N ASP A 157 -1.45 10.12 4.81
CA ASP A 157 -2.69 10.16 4.04
C ASP A 157 -2.48 9.50 2.66
N PRO A 158 -3.41 8.66 2.18
CA PRO A 158 -3.27 8.03 0.86
C PRO A 158 -3.23 9.04 -0.30
N THR A 159 -3.65 10.28 -0.07
CA THR A 159 -3.69 11.36 -1.05
C THR A 159 -2.38 11.47 -1.82
N ARG A 160 -2.53 11.53 -3.14
CA ARG A 160 -1.43 11.73 -4.07
C ARG A 160 -1.95 12.62 -5.20
N MET A 161 -1.54 13.89 -5.19
CA MET A 161 -2.04 14.87 -6.14
C MET A 161 -1.29 14.80 -7.47
N PHE A 162 -2.05 14.72 -8.55
CA PHE A 162 -1.54 14.65 -9.92
C PHE A 162 -1.18 16.05 -10.42
N ALA A 163 0.03 16.24 -10.92
CA ALA A 163 0.51 17.52 -11.42
C ALA A 163 1.50 17.36 -12.58
N GLY A 164 1.43 18.31 -13.51
CA GLY A 164 2.31 18.42 -14.66
C GLY A 164 1.81 19.53 -15.59
N GLU A 165 2.63 20.55 -15.79
CA GLU A 165 2.34 21.65 -16.71
C GLU A 165 3.64 22.39 -17.07
N GLY A 166 3.83 22.67 -18.35
CA GLY A 166 4.94 23.46 -18.86
C GLY A 166 6.28 22.74 -18.71
N ILE A 167 7.31 23.49 -18.34
CA ILE A 167 8.66 22.96 -18.10
C ILE A 167 8.79 22.32 -16.72
N ALA A 168 9.88 21.56 -16.53
CA ALA A 168 10.21 20.86 -15.29
C ALA A 168 10.09 21.75 -14.05
N GLU A 169 10.62 22.98 -14.10
CA GLU A 169 10.66 23.92 -12.99
C GLU A 169 9.26 24.42 -12.57
N ARG A 170 8.36 24.62 -13.55
CA ARG A 170 6.97 25.02 -13.25
C ARG A 170 6.24 23.91 -12.50
N THR A 171 6.44 22.66 -12.93
CA THR A 171 5.86 21.49 -12.26
C THR A 171 6.53 21.24 -10.90
N ASN A 172 7.84 21.42 -10.79
CA ASN A 172 8.57 21.37 -9.54
C ASN A 172 8.01 22.37 -8.52
N ARG A 173 7.74 23.63 -8.92
CA ARG A 173 7.07 24.62 -8.08
C ARG A 173 5.69 24.15 -7.62
N ARG A 174 4.92 23.50 -8.51
CA ARG A 174 3.64 22.90 -8.14
C ARG A 174 3.81 21.76 -7.13
N PHE A 175 4.78 20.87 -7.30
CA PHE A 175 5.06 19.81 -6.33
C PHE A 175 5.41 20.38 -4.95
N HIS A 176 6.25 21.42 -4.90
CA HIS A 176 6.61 22.08 -3.64
C HIS A 176 5.42 22.72 -2.93
N LEU A 177 4.48 23.30 -3.67
CA LEU A 177 3.21 23.79 -3.13
C LEU A 177 2.34 22.63 -2.60
N LEU A 178 2.21 21.55 -3.37
CA LEU A 178 1.35 20.43 -3.03
C LEU A 178 1.88 19.63 -1.81
N ALA A 179 3.20 19.51 -1.67
CA ALA A 179 3.82 18.81 -0.55
C ALA A 179 3.91 19.66 0.73
N GLN A 180 3.66 20.97 0.65
CA GLN A 180 3.80 21.87 1.79
C GLN A 180 2.89 21.46 2.95
N GLY A 181 3.47 21.34 4.15
CA GLY A 181 2.74 20.98 5.37
C GLY A 181 2.32 19.50 5.46
N GLN A 182 2.67 18.67 4.47
CA GLN A 182 2.39 17.24 4.53
C GLN A 182 3.52 16.47 5.22
N PRO A 183 3.21 15.49 6.09
CA PRO A 183 4.22 14.67 6.78
C PRO A 183 4.98 13.71 5.84
N SER A 184 4.40 13.42 4.67
CA SER A 184 4.97 12.56 3.63
C SER A 184 4.92 13.26 2.27
N THR A 185 5.97 13.12 1.47
CA THR A 185 6.03 13.65 0.11
C THR A 185 5.54 12.60 -0.88
N ARG A 186 4.32 12.76 -1.41
CA ARG A 186 3.70 11.81 -2.35
C ARG A 186 3.38 12.51 -3.68
N LEU A 187 4.34 12.50 -4.60
CA LEU A 187 4.22 13.19 -5.89
C LEU A 187 3.58 12.29 -6.95
N SER A 188 2.84 12.88 -7.89
CA SER A 188 2.35 12.18 -9.09
C SER A 188 2.49 13.04 -10.33
N THR A 189 3.27 12.57 -11.29
CA THR A 189 3.72 13.33 -12.45
C THR A 189 2.88 13.00 -13.69
N ALA A 190 2.34 14.05 -14.31
CA ALA A 190 1.68 14.00 -15.61
C ALA A 190 2.62 14.53 -16.70
N PHE A 191 2.89 13.78 -17.77
CA PHE A 191 3.76 14.21 -18.87
C PHE A 191 2.95 14.78 -20.05
N ASP A 192 3.55 15.72 -20.78
CA ASP A 192 2.93 16.25 -22.00
C ASP A 192 2.81 15.19 -23.10
N SER A 193 2.00 15.46 -24.12
CA SER A 193 1.83 14.49 -25.22
C SER A 193 3.11 14.22 -26.02
N VAL A 194 4.10 15.12 -26.00
CA VAL A 194 5.36 14.93 -26.74
C VAL A 194 6.22 13.87 -26.03
N THR A 195 6.41 14.01 -24.73
CA THR A 195 7.07 13.04 -23.84
C THR A 195 6.31 11.72 -23.79
N LEU A 196 4.96 11.73 -23.73
CA LEU A 196 4.15 10.50 -23.69
C LEU A 196 4.38 9.59 -24.91
N TYR A 197 4.74 10.17 -26.05
CA TYR A 197 5.02 9.48 -27.31
C TYR A 197 6.53 9.29 -27.58
N GLY A 198 7.40 9.64 -26.65
CA GLY A 198 8.85 9.44 -26.76
C GLY A 198 9.52 10.34 -27.81
N ALA A 199 8.89 11.48 -28.14
CA ALA A 199 9.45 12.46 -29.05
C ALA A 199 10.21 13.55 -28.30
N ASN A 200 11.16 14.19 -28.97
CA ASN A 200 11.79 15.40 -28.47
C ASN A 200 10.97 16.64 -28.87
N PRO A 201 10.95 17.69 -28.03
CA PRO A 201 10.44 19.01 -28.40
C PRO A 201 11.06 19.49 -29.72
N HIS A 202 10.24 20.04 -30.62
CA HIS A 202 10.67 20.52 -31.93
C HIS A 202 9.87 21.75 -32.35
N SER A 203 10.47 22.63 -33.17
CA SER A 203 9.82 23.80 -33.77
C SER A 203 8.75 23.47 -34.81
N ARG A 204 8.56 22.19 -35.14
CA ARG A 204 7.59 21.77 -36.17
C ARG A 204 6.19 21.99 -35.58
N PRO A 205 5.25 22.66 -36.27
CA PRO A 205 4.00 23.10 -35.65
C PRO A 205 3.14 22.01 -35.01
N ASP A 206 3.19 20.78 -35.56
CA ASP A 206 2.49 19.60 -35.03
C ASP A 206 3.01 19.15 -33.66
N ILE A 207 4.28 19.44 -33.33
CA ILE A 207 4.91 19.17 -32.04
C ILE A 207 4.86 20.43 -31.17
N TYR A 208 5.25 21.57 -31.71
CA TYR A 208 5.50 22.80 -30.95
C TYR A 208 4.29 23.24 -30.11
N GLY A 209 3.08 23.21 -30.70
CA GLY A 209 1.84 23.58 -30.00
C GLY A 209 1.41 22.62 -28.88
N LYS A 210 2.11 21.50 -28.69
CA LYS A 210 1.79 20.48 -27.68
C LYS A 210 2.80 20.42 -26.53
N ILE A 211 3.96 21.06 -26.68
CA ILE A 211 5.05 21.03 -25.69
C ILE A 211 4.57 21.68 -24.38
N GLY A 212 4.64 20.95 -23.28
CA GLY A 212 4.25 21.41 -21.94
C GLY A 212 2.74 21.59 -21.73
N ASN A 213 1.91 21.22 -22.71
CA ASN A 213 0.45 21.27 -22.59
C ASN A 213 -0.08 19.94 -22.07
N ALA A 214 -1.05 20.01 -21.15
CA ALA A 214 -1.66 18.87 -20.47
C ALA A 214 -0.66 17.96 -19.71
N GLY A 215 0.54 18.45 -19.43
CA GLY A 215 1.58 17.73 -18.70
C GLY A 215 2.91 18.47 -18.73
N VAL A 216 3.89 17.95 -17.99
CA VAL A 216 5.27 18.46 -18.00
C VAL A 216 6.06 17.93 -19.20
N SER A 217 6.82 18.79 -19.85
CA SER A 217 7.73 18.40 -20.93
C SER A 217 9.07 17.94 -20.36
N ILE A 218 9.39 16.65 -20.55
CA ILE A 218 10.64 16.02 -20.09
C ILE A 218 11.25 15.26 -21.26
N CYS A 219 12.42 15.68 -21.74
CA CYS A 219 13.13 15.01 -22.83
C CYS A 219 14.59 14.65 -22.49
N THR A 220 15.10 15.10 -21.34
CA THR A 220 16.47 14.84 -20.89
C THR A 220 16.52 14.41 -19.42
N VAL A 221 17.65 13.83 -19.00
CA VAL A 221 17.91 13.54 -17.59
C VAL A 221 17.94 14.82 -16.74
N ASP A 222 18.44 15.93 -17.27
CA ASP A 222 18.47 17.21 -16.55
C ASP A 222 17.07 17.78 -16.30
N ASP A 223 16.11 17.55 -17.21
CA ASP A 223 14.73 17.92 -16.95
C ASP A 223 14.14 17.09 -15.79
N ALA A 224 14.48 15.81 -15.67
CA ALA A 224 14.09 15.00 -14.51
C ALA A 224 14.77 15.47 -13.21
N LYS A 225 16.05 15.84 -13.26
CA LYS A 225 16.78 16.44 -12.12
C LYS A 225 16.08 17.72 -11.65
N ARG A 226 15.76 18.64 -12.57
CA ARG A 226 15.01 19.88 -12.27
C ARG A 226 13.62 19.58 -11.71
N LEU A 227 12.89 18.62 -12.30
CA LEU A 227 11.53 18.28 -11.90
C LEU A 227 11.45 17.86 -10.43
N TYR A 228 12.40 17.04 -9.97
CA TYR A 228 12.42 16.45 -8.63
C TYR A 228 13.39 17.12 -7.65
N SER A 229 14.09 18.17 -8.07
CA SER A 229 14.98 18.95 -7.20
C SER A 229 14.27 19.52 -5.98
N GLY A 230 15.01 19.59 -4.87
CA GLY A 230 14.50 19.96 -3.55
C GLY A 230 13.75 18.86 -2.80
N PHE A 231 13.49 17.70 -3.42
CA PHE A 231 12.96 16.50 -2.76
C PHE A 231 14.04 15.42 -2.70
N ASP A 232 14.38 14.93 -1.51
CA ASP A 232 15.27 13.75 -1.39
C ASP A 232 14.49 12.48 -1.72
N LEU A 233 14.82 11.89 -2.87
CA LEU A 233 14.12 10.76 -3.46
C LEU A 233 14.39 9.43 -2.75
N LEU A 234 15.37 9.37 -1.84
CA LEU A 234 15.67 8.19 -1.03
C LEU A 234 15.11 8.26 0.39
N LEU A 235 14.42 9.34 0.76
CA LEU A 235 13.76 9.40 2.06
C LEU A 235 12.64 8.36 2.16
N PRO A 236 12.51 7.63 3.30
CA PRO A 236 11.47 6.62 3.48
C PRO A 236 10.03 7.14 3.36
N ASN A 237 9.81 8.44 3.58
CA ASN A 237 8.52 9.12 3.46
C ASN A 237 8.34 9.91 2.15
N THR A 238 9.24 9.72 1.18
CA THR A 238 9.13 10.29 -0.17
C THR A 238 8.79 9.20 -1.18
N SER A 239 7.80 9.46 -2.04
CA SER A 239 7.45 8.56 -3.14
C SER A 239 6.95 9.32 -4.35
N VAL A 240 7.40 8.91 -5.54
CA VAL A 240 7.01 9.52 -6.81
C VAL A 240 6.28 8.50 -7.66
N SER A 241 5.13 8.87 -8.18
CA SER A 241 4.39 8.14 -9.21
C SER A 241 4.53 8.88 -10.53
N MET A 242 4.75 8.16 -11.63
CA MET A 242 4.93 8.74 -12.96
C MET A 242 4.00 8.02 -13.94
N THR A 243 3.05 8.73 -14.53
CA THR A 243 2.08 8.12 -15.47
C THR A 243 2.64 8.16 -16.88
N ILE A 244 3.36 7.10 -17.27
CA ILE A 244 4.00 6.95 -18.57
C ILE A 244 3.86 5.52 -19.09
N ASN A 245 3.70 5.34 -20.41
CA ASN A 245 3.49 4.03 -21.04
C ASN A 245 4.61 3.70 -22.04
N GLY A 246 4.54 4.24 -23.27
CA GLY A 246 5.45 3.89 -24.38
C GLY A 246 6.93 4.04 -24.03
N PRO A 247 7.41 5.24 -23.68
CA PRO A 247 8.81 5.47 -23.32
C PRO A 247 9.09 5.28 -21.81
N ALA A 248 8.27 4.49 -21.11
CA ALA A 248 8.43 4.26 -19.68
C ALA A 248 9.84 3.81 -19.26
N PRO A 249 10.55 2.90 -19.99
CA PRO A 249 11.91 2.52 -19.62
C PRO A 249 12.90 3.68 -19.65
N VAL A 250 12.75 4.60 -20.61
CA VAL A 250 13.64 5.78 -20.76
C VAL A 250 13.38 6.80 -19.66
N VAL A 251 12.10 7.12 -19.40
CA VAL A 251 11.72 8.06 -18.32
C VAL A 251 12.08 7.49 -16.95
N LEU A 252 11.96 6.18 -16.76
CA LEU A 252 12.43 5.50 -15.54
C LEU A 252 13.95 5.62 -15.39
N ALA A 253 14.71 5.48 -16.47
CA ALA A 253 16.17 5.68 -16.42
C ALA A 253 16.52 7.13 -16.05
N PHE A 254 15.80 8.13 -16.57
CA PHE A 254 15.98 9.52 -16.14
C PHE A 254 15.71 9.71 -14.65
N PHE A 255 14.62 9.15 -14.13
CA PHE A 255 14.29 9.21 -12.71
C PHE A 255 15.35 8.55 -11.83
N MET A 256 15.81 7.35 -12.19
CA MET A 256 16.84 6.63 -11.44
C MET A 256 18.16 7.39 -11.42
N ASN A 257 18.58 7.96 -12.56
CA ASN A 257 19.80 8.78 -12.61
C ASN A 257 19.64 10.06 -11.79
N ALA A 258 18.48 10.73 -11.81
CA ALA A 258 18.23 11.89 -10.95
C ALA A 258 18.34 11.54 -9.45
N ALA A 259 17.82 10.38 -9.04
CA ALA A 259 17.93 9.92 -7.65
C ALA A 259 19.37 9.54 -7.26
N VAL A 260 20.13 8.92 -8.16
CA VAL A 260 21.56 8.61 -7.94
C VAL A 260 22.37 9.90 -7.83
N ASP A 261 22.18 10.84 -8.75
CA ASP A 261 22.93 12.10 -8.78
C ASP A 261 22.64 12.96 -7.55
N GLN A 262 21.42 12.93 -7.00
CA GLN A 262 21.12 13.53 -5.69
C GLN A 262 22.03 12.99 -4.58
N GLN A 263 22.26 11.68 -4.52
CA GLN A 263 23.10 11.09 -3.47
C GLN A 263 24.59 11.30 -3.74
N ILE A 264 25.00 11.35 -5.00
CA ILE A 264 26.37 11.75 -5.37
C ILE A 264 26.61 13.20 -4.97
N GLU A 265 25.67 14.11 -5.24
CA GLU A 265 25.73 15.52 -4.81
C GLU A 265 25.90 15.61 -3.29
N LYS A 266 25.04 14.90 -2.53
CA LYS A 266 25.12 14.84 -1.07
C LYS A 266 26.49 14.35 -0.59
N HIS A 267 26.99 13.26 -1.16
CA HIS A 267 28.30 12.71 -0.83
C HIS A 267 29.44 13.68 -1.13
N LEU A 268 29.42 14.33 -2.29
CA LEU A 268 30.45 15.30 -2.68
C LEU A 268 30.44 16.54 -1.79
N ARG A 269 29.25 16.99 -1.34
CA ARG A 269 29.11 18.06 -0.34
C ARG A 269 29.76 17.64 0.98
N GLU A 270 29.44 16.44 1.49
CA GLU A 270 30.00 15.91 2.74
C GLU A 270 31.53 15.72 2.68
N LYS A 271 32.07 15.39 1.51
CA LYS A 271 33.53 15.24 1.30
C LYS A 271 34.25 16.53 0.91
N GLY A 272 33.55 17.66 0.77
CA GLY A 272 34.15 18.92 0.33
C GLY A 272 34.67 18.90 -1.11
N ARG A 273 34.15 18.01 -1.96
CA ARG A 273 34.61 17.79 -3.36
C ARG A 273 33.63 18.30 -4.42
N LEU A 274 32.53 18.94 -4.01
CA LEU A 274 31.50 19.41 -4.92
C LEU A 274 32.02 20.44 -5.92
N GLU A 275 32.83 21.40 -5.46
CA GLU A 275 33.37 22.45 -6.34
C GLU A 275 34.26 21.88 -7.46
N ASP A 276 35.03 20.84 -7.18
CA ASP A 276 35.90 20.20 -8.16
C ASP A 276 35.10 19.47 -9.23
N ALA A 277 34.01 18.81 -8.83
CA ALA A 277 33.06 18.19 -9.75
C ALA A 277 32.40 19.26 -10.65
N GLN A 278 31.94 20.38 -10.07
CA GLN A 278 31.36 21.49 -10.81
C GLN A 278 32.36 22.14 -11.78
N LYS A 279 33.62 22.34 -11.36
CA LYS A 279 34.69 22.84 -12.26
C LYS A 279 34.90 21.90 -13.43
N THR A 280 34.89 20.58 -13.19
CA THR A 280 35.03 19.57 -14.24
C THR A 280 33.86 19.61 -15.22
N LEU A 281 32.62 19.66 -14.72
CA LEU A 281 31.41 19.79 -15.54
C LEU A 281 31.45 21.06 -16.40
N ARG A 282 31.73 22.22 -15.79
CA ARG A 282 31.85 23.50 -16.51
C ARG A 282 32.92 23.44 -17.60
N LYS A 283 34.05 22.78 -17.35
CA LYS A 283 35.11 22.58 -18.35
C LYS A 283 34.63 21.74 -19.52
N HIS A 284 33.87 20.65 -19.27
CA HIS A 284 33.32 19.80 -20.33
C HIS A 284 32.35 20.57 -21.24
N TYR A 285 31.40 21.30 -20.65
CA TYR A 285 30.46 22.13 -21.42
C TYR A 285 31.17 23.24 -22.20
N LYS A 286 32.20 23.87 -21.61
CA LYS A 286 33.03 24.87 -22.29
C LYS A 286 33.77 24.28 -23.50
N ILE A 287 34.31 23.06 -23.38
CA ILE A 287 34.98 22.36 -24.50
C ILE A 287 33.98 22.06 -25.64
N GLN A 288 32.75 21.71 -25.29
CA GLN A 288 31.68 21.44 -26.26
C GLN A 288 31.05 22.71 -26.86
N GLY A 289 31.40 23.90 -26.35
CA GLY A 289 30.77 25.16 -26.76
C GLY A 289 29.30 25.28 -26.34
N LEU A 290 28.87 24.51 -25.34
CA LEU A 290 27.49 24.48 -24.84
C LEU A 290 27.36 25.25 -23.52
N PRO A 291 26.21 25.89 -23.26
CA PRO A 291 25.94 26.49 -21.97
C PRO A 291 25.76 25.41 -20.91
N VAL A 292 26.22 25.70 -19.69
CA VAL A 292 26.04 24.80 -18.54
C VAL A 292 24.53 24.77 -18.19
N PRO A 293 23.93 23.59 -17.98
CA PRO A 293 22.52 23.50 -17.63
C PRO A 293 22.23 24.11 -16.26
N GLU A 294 21.19 24.95 -16.18
CA GLU A 294 20.77 25.64 -14.96
C GLU A 294 19.27 25.41 -14.67
N TYR A 295 18.82 25.83 -13.49
CA TYR A 295 17.40 25.90 -13.13
C TYR A 295 16.81 27.21 -13.66
N ARG A 296 15.83 27.15 -14.56
CA ARG A 296 15.43 28.28 -15.43
C ARG A 296 14.37 29.22 -14.84
N MET A 297 13.87 28.96 -13.63
CA MET A 297 12.85 29.78 -12.97
C MET A 297 13.30 30.23 -11.57
N LYS A 298 12.59 31.18 -10.95
CA LYS A 298 12.78 31.44 -9.53
C LYS A 298 12.39 30.18 -8.73
N ARG A 299 13.32 29.68 -7.91
CA ARG A 299 13.07 28.53 -7.02
C ARG A 299 11.96 28.86 -6.02
N PRO A 300 11.10 27.89 -5.67
CA PRO A 300 10.14 28.02 -4.56
C PRO A 300 10.86 28.34 -3.24
N ASP A 301 10.19 29.01 -2.31
CA ASP A 301 10.80 29.42 -1.03
C ASP A 301 11.20 28.22 -0.15
N ASN A 302 10.49 27.09 -0.27
CA ASN A 302 10.79 25.83 0.40
C ASN A 302 11.74 24.89 -0.38
N HIS A 303 12.33 25.36 -1.48
CA HIS A 303 13.24 24.57 -2.29
C HIS A 303 14.69 24.66 -1.78
N SER A 304 15.23 23.57 -1.23
CA SER A 304 16.57 23.53 -0.62
C SER A 304 17.76 23.74 -1.58
N GLY A 305 17.53 23.61 -2.88
CA GLY A 305 18.59 23.65 -3.90
C GLY A 305 19.21 22.29 -4.18
N PHE A 306 18.87 21.29 -3.38
CA PHE A 306 19.36 19.92 -3.52
C PHE A 306 18.97 19.29 -4.86
N GLY A 307 19.91 18.58 -5.48
CA GLY A 307 19.74 17.89 -6.76
C GLY A 307 19.92 18.79 -7.98
N LEU A 308 20.52 19.98 -7.81
CA LEU A 308 20.79 20.93 -8.89
C LEU A 308 22.28 21.15 -9.14
N ASP A 309 23.18 20.77 -8.23
CA ASP A 309 24.61 21.11 -8.37
C ASP A 309 25.33 20.27 -9.41
N LEU A 310 24.75 19.12 -9.75
CA LEU A 310 25.22 18.19 -10.77
C LEU A 310 24.31 18.20 -12.01
N LEU A 311 23.65 19.32 -12.31
CA LEU A 311 23.03 19.51 -13.62
C LEU A 311 24.10 19.51 -14.73
N GLY A 312 23.84 18.74 -15.78
CA GLY A 312 24.72 18.58 -16.94
C GLY A 312 25.53 17.30 -17.01
#